data_AF-A0A5J5IYL4-F1
#
_entry.id   AF-A0A5J5IYL4-F1
#
_cell.length_a   1.000
_cell.length_b   1.000
_cell.length_c   1.000
_cell.angle_alpha   90.00
_cell.angle_beta   90.00
_cell.angle_gamma   90.00
#
_symmetry.space_group_name_H-M   'P 1'
#
loop_
_entity.id
_entity.type
_entity.pdbx_description
1 polymer ?
#
loop_
_entity_poly.entity_id
_entity_poly.type
_entity_poly.pdbx_seq_one_letter_code
_entity_poly.pdbx_strand_id
1 'polypeptide(L)' 'MTSPSSDLPREKTKLREELALEVVPVTAEHAHLAREAYRDYGRGSSHPANLNDGDCFSYALASERRQPLL' A
#
# COMPACT_ATOMS: atom_id res chain seq x y z
N MET A 1 -2.19 -21.18 -32.66
CA MET A 1 -2.90 -21.78 -31.50
C MET A 1 -1.90 -22.72 -30.86
N THR A 2 -1.14 -22.40 -29.82
CA THR A 2 -1.40 -21.94 -28.44
C THR A 2 0.00 -21.54 -27.89
N SER A 3 0.26 -20.45 -27.17
CA SER A 3 -0.08 -20.18 -25.76
C SER A 3 0.73 -18.93 -25.31
N PRO A 4 0.37 -18.29 -24.18
CA PRO A 4 0.51 -16.85 -23.94
C PRO A 4 1.74 -16.45 -23.10
N SER A 5 2.26 -15.26 -23.36
CA SER A 5 3.18 -14.51 -22.47
C SER A 5 2.59 -14.39 -21.06
N SER A 6 3.13 -15.09 -20.07
CA SER A 6 2.60 -15.07 -18.68
C SER A 6 3.64 -15.39 -17.58
N ASP A 7 4.88 -14.91 -17.70
CA ASP A 7 5.90 -15.11 -16.63
C ASP A 7 5.80 -14.13 -15.45
N LEU A 8 5.00 -13.08 -15.56
CA LEU A 8 4.78 -12.05 -14.52
C LEU A 8 4.01 -12.44 -13.23
N PRO A 9 3.35 -13.61 -13.07
CA PRO A 9 2.66 -13.95 -11.81
C PRO A 9 3.46 -14.75 -10.78
N ARG A 10 4.46 -15.56 -11.17
CA ARG A 10 5.09 -16.53 -10.25
C ARG A 10 6.14 -15.92 -9.32
N GLU A 11 6.93 -14.99 -9.84
CA GLU A 11 8.02 -14.36 -9.08
C GLU A 11 7.49 -13.61 -7.85
N LYS A 12 6.42 -12.82 -8.01
CA LYS A 12 5.81 -12.03 -6.92
C LYS A 12 5.25 -12.87 -5.78
N THR A 13 4.70 -14.04 -6.07
CA THR A 13 4.21 -14.97 -5.03
C THR A 13 5.36 -15.51 -4.19
N LYS A 14 6.49 -15.83 -4.84
CA LYS A 14 7.69 -16.35 -4.18
C LYS A 14 8.25 -15.38 -3.14
N LEU A 15 8.33 -14.09 -3.49
CA LEU A 15 8.77 -13.04 -2.56
C LEU A 15 7.90 -12.93 -1.31
N ARG A 16 6.57 -13.08 -1.46
CA ARG A 16 5.66 -13.03 -0.30
C ARG A 16 5.92 -14.17 0.68
N GLU A 17 6.18 -15.37 0.17
CA GLU A 17 6.47 -16.55 0.99
C GLU A 17 7.85 -16.44 1.64
N GLU A 18 8.88 -16.02 0.89
CA GLU A 18 10.25 -15.89 1.41
C GLU A 18 10.40 -14.79 2.47
N LEU A 19 9.66 -13.69 2.34
CA LEU A 19 9.70 -12.55 3.26
C LEU A 19 8.60 -12.61 4.33
N ALA A 20 7.80 -13.68 4.37
CA ALA A 20 6.68 -13.86 5.30
C ALA A 20 5.73 -12.64 5.35
N LEU A 21 5.37 -12.09 4.19
CA LEU A 21 4.51 -10.92 4.10
C LEU A 21 3.05 -11.26 4.41
N GLU A 22 2.49 -10.58 5.41
CA GLU A 22 1.07 -10.64 5.76
C GLU A 22 0.25 -9.73 4.82
N VAL A 23 -0.86 -10.25 4.27
CA VAL A 23 -1.84 -9.40 3.57
C VAL A 23 -2.91 -8.97 4.56
N VAL A 24 -3.00 -7.65 4.75
CA VAL A 24 -3.95 -7.04 5.68
C VAL A 24 -5.14 -6.48 4.90
N PRO A 25 -6.40 -6.82 5.25
CA PRO A 25 -7.56 -6.21 4.63
C PRO A 25 -7.67 -4.73 5.01
N VAL A 26 -8.13 -3.90 4.08
CA VAL A 26 -8.44 -2.49 4.36
C VAL A 26 -9.69 -2.43 5.24
N THR A 27 -9.59 -1.71 6.37
CA THR A 27 -10.67 -1.53 7.35
C THR A 27 -11.23 -0.11 7.22
N ALA A 28 -12.36 0.15 7.90
CA ALA A 28 -12.91 1.51 7.98
C ALA A 28 -11.92 2.48 8.66
N GLU A 29 -11.19 2.01 9.69
CA GLU A 29 -10.17 2.81 10.37
C GLU A 29 -9.03 3.18 9.41
N HIS A 30 -8.55 2.23 8.60
CA HIS A 30 -7.57 2.52 7.55
C HIS A 30 -8.07 3.59 6.57
N ALA A 31 -9.34 3.55 6.19
CA ALA A 31 -9.92 4.56 5.31
C ALA A 31 -10.00 5.95 5.95
N HIS A 32 -10.29 6.03 7.26
CA HIS A 32 -10.28 7.28 8.01
C HIS A 32 -8.87 7.89 8.07
N LEU A 33 -7.88 7.09 8.48
CA LEU A 33 -6.48 7.51 8.56
C LEU A 33 -5.91 7.89 7.19
N ALA A 34 -6.22 7.11 6.15
CA ALA A 34 -5.79 7.40 4.78
C ALA A 34 -6.37 8.74 4.28
N ARG A 35 -7.63 9.06 4.63
CA ARG A 35 -8.24 10.34 4.26
C ARG A 35 -7.56 11.52 4.94
N GLU A 36 -7.21 11.38 6.21
CA GLU A 36 -6.47 12.41 6.94
C GLU A 36 -5.08 12.61 6.34
N ALA A 37 -4.36 11.52 6.07
CA ALA A 37 -3.06 11.56 5.41
C ALA A 37 -3.13 12.20 4.01
N TYR A 38 -4.17 11.91 3.22
CA TYR A 38 -4.33 12.51 1.90
C TYR A 38 -4.64 14.01 1.98
N ARG A 39 -5.42 14.45 2.97
CA ARG A 39 -5.67 15.88 3.19
C ARG A 39 -4.38 16.63 3.51
N ASP A 40 -3.54 16.06 4.36
CA ASP A 40 -2.38 16.74 4.92
C ASP A 40 -1.14 16.61 4.00
N TYR A 41 -1.01 15.49 3.29
CA TYR A 41 0.18 15.12 2.51
C TYR A 41 -0.11 14.67 1.06
N GLY A 42 -1.38 14.50 0.70
CA GLY A 42 -1.79 13.97 -0.59
C GLY A 42 -1.61 14.97 -1.73
N ARG A 43 -1.82 14.49 -2.96
CA ARG A 43 -1.68 15.35 -4.13
C ARG A 43 -2.63 16.55 -4.08
N GLY A 44 -2.07 17.74 -4.26
CA GLY A 44 -2.81 19.01 -4.20
C GLY A 44 -2.84 19.66 -2.80
N SER A 45 -2.29 19.03 -1.76
CA SER A 45 -2.18 19.58 -0.40
C SER A 45 -1.10 20.64 -0.22
N SER A 46 -0.39 21.04 -1.29
CA SER A 46 0.87 21.82 -1.28
C SER A 46 2.06 21.15 -0.54
N HIS A 47 1.85 19.96 0.04
CA HIS A 47 2.88 19.22 0.72
C HIS A 47 3.82 18.50 -0.27
N PRO A 48 5.15 18.53 -0.06
CA PRO A 48 6.11 17.93 -0.98
C PRO A 48 6.00 16.40 -1.11
N ALA A 49 5.39 15.73 -0.11
CA ALA A 49 5.20 14.28 -0.13
C ALA A 49 4.28 13.81 -1.25
N ASN A 50 3.28 14.62 -1.65
CA ASN A 50 2.42 14.39 -2.81
C ASN A 50 1.83 12.97 -2.87
N LEU A 51 1.36 12.46 -1.72
CA LEU A 51 0.95 11.06 -1.56
C LEU A 51 -0.20 10.68 -2.49
N ASN A 52 -0.12 9.46 -3.03
CA ASN A 52 -1.23 8.83 -3.76
C ASN A 52 -2.15 8.04 -2.82
N ASP A 53 -3.30 7.57 -3.32
CA ASP A 53 -4.27 6.81 -2.50
C ASP A 53 -3.66 5.52 -1.93
N GLY A 54 -2.83 4.82 -2.71
CA GLY A 54 -2.10 3.63 -2.26
C GLY A 54 -1.09 3.93 -1.15
N ASP A 55 -0.34 5.03 -1.27
CA ASP A 55 0.59 5.48 -0.22
C ASP A 55 -0.16 5.83 1.06
N CYS A 56 -1.37 6.40 0.93
CA CYS A 56 -2.22 6.73 2.07
C CYS A 56 -2.68 5.47 2.82
N PHE A 57 -2.98 4.38 2.12
CA PHE A 57 -3.30 3.10 2.78
C PHE A 57 -2.07 2.46 3.45
N SER A 58 -0.90 2.54 2.82
CA SER A 58 0.36 2.08 3.44
C SER A 58 0.69 2.91 4.70
N TYR A 59 0.52 4.22 4.63
CA TYR A 59 0.68 5.14 5.76
C TYR A 59 -0.34 4.86 6.88
N ALA A 60 -1.61 4.59 6.51
CA ALA A 60 -2.66 4.29 7.47
C ALA A 60 -2.38 3.01 8.25
N LEU A 61 -1.97 1.93 7.57
CA LEU A 61 -1.61 0.66 8.21
C LEU A 61 -0.39 0.83 9.13
N ALA A 62 0.64 1.55 8.67
CA ALA A 62 1.82 1.84 9.48
C ALA A 62 1.48 2.68 10.73
N SER A 63 0.61 3.68 10.58
CA SER A 63 0.13 4.52 11.68
C SER A 63 -0.72 3.75 12.69
N GLU A 64 -1.65 2.91 12.21
CA GLU A 64 -2.49 2.05 13.07
C GLU A 64 -1.61 1.11 13.90
N ARG A 65 -0.64 0.43 13.27
CA ARG A 65 0.28 -0.49 13.94
C ARG A 65 1.40 0.20 14.74
N ARG A 66 1.52 1.53 14.63
CA ARG A 66 2.64 2.32 15.18
C ARG A 66 4.01 1.79 14.75
N GLN A 67 4.11 1.39 13.49
CA GLN A 67 5.32 0.84 12.89
C GLN A 67 5.91 1.86 11.89
N PRO A 68 7.23 1.86 11.68
CA PRO A 68 7.84 2.64 10.61
C PRO A 68 7.39 2.09 9.24
N LEU A 69 7.23 3.00 8.27
CA LEU A 69 6.95 2.64 6.88
C LEU A 69 8.28 2.46 6.13
N LEU A 70 8.42 1.34 5.39
CA LEU A 70 9.62 0.95 4.64
C LEU A 70 9.47 1.28 3.14
#